data_AF-A0A8X6MLC5-F1
#
_entry.id   AF-A0A8X6MLC5-F1
#
_cell.length_a   1.000
_cell.length_b   1.000
_cell.length_c   1.000
_cell.angle_alpha   90.00
_cell.angle_beta   90.00
_cell.angle_gamma   90.00
#
_symmetry.space_group_name_H-M   'P 1'
#
loop_
_entity.id
_entity.type
_entity.pdbx_description
1 polymer ?
#
loop_
_entity_poly.entity_id
_entity_poly.type
_entity_poly.pdbx_seq_one_letter_code
_entity_poly.pdbx_strand_id
1 'polypeptide(L)'
;MHLTSGAARQVYENLCPDRRIPQHQRFAQVYCNLCEHGSLRNNLHDTGRRQLTRTFNAEERILQSFEDNPNTSTRDIVQQYGVFQSKVWRIVQEYILAICKGCGF
;
A
#
# COMPACT_ATOMS: atom_id res chain seq x y z
N MET A 1 9.31 -23.34 -23.01
CA MET A 1 8.00 -23.98 -23.27
C MET A 1 6.93 -22.91 -23.09
N HIS A 2 6.25 -22.50 -24.16
CA HIS A 2 5.05 -21.65 -24.06
C HIS A 2 3.88 -22.55 -23.64
N LEU A 3 3.50 -22.54 -22.36
CA LEU A 3 2.26 -23.19 -21.93
C LEU A 3 1.08 -22.35 -22.41
N THR A 4 0.16 -22.97 -23.13
CA THR A 4 -1.11 -22.32 -23.47
C THR A 4 -1.89 -22.05 -22.19
N SER A 5 -2.75 -21.03 -22.22
CA SER A 5 -3.52 -20.59 -21.04
C SER A 5 -4.40 -21.68 -20.43
N GLY A 6 -4.87 -22.65 -21.23
CA GLY A 6 -5.58 -23.84 -20.77
C GLY A 6 -4.68 -24.85 -20.04
N ALA A 7 -3.50 -25.14 -20.58
CA ALA A 7 -2.53 -26.04 -19.93
C ALA A 7 -2.04 -25.46 -18.59
N ALA A 8 -1.82 -24.15 -18.54
CA ALA A 8 -1.47 -23.44 -17.30
C ALA A 8 -2.57 -23.58 -16.22
N ARG A 9 -3.85 -23.52 -16.62
CA ARG A 9 -4.98 -23.74 -15.71
C ARG A 9 -4.98 -25.17 -15.14
N GLN A 10 -4.77 -26.18 -15.99
CA GLN A 10 -4.75 -27.58 -15.55
C GLN A 10 -3.58 -27.86 -14.58
N VAL A 11 -2.40 -27.29 -14.86
CA VAL A 11 -1.26 -27.35 -13.93
C VAL A 11 -1.61 -26.67 -12.61
N TYR A 12 -2.25 -25.51 -12.64
CA TYR A 12 -2.67 -24.79 -11.43
C TYR A 12 -3.69 -25.57 -10.60
N GLU A 13 -4.65 -26.22 -11.25
CA GLU A 13 -5.65 -27.08 -10.61
C GLU A 13 -4.99 -28.26 -9.88
N ASN A 14 -4.04 -28.94 -10.54
CA ASN A 14 -3.29 -30.04 -9.92
C ASN A 14 -2.43 -29.59 -8.72
N LEU A 15 -1.83 -28.40 -8.80
CA LEU A 15 -0.95 -27.87 -7.74
C LEU A 15 -1.73 -27.25 -6.57
N CYS A 16 -2.98 -26.84 -6.78
CA CYS A 16 -3.78 -26.09 -5.81
C CYS A 16 -5.24 -26.62 -5.77
N PRO A 17 -5.46 -27.88 -5.36
CA PRO A 17 -6.76 -28.54 -5.45
C PRO A 17 -7.87 -27.85 -4.63
N ASP A 18 -7.54 -27.24 -3.49
CA ASP A 18 -8.52 -26.59 -2.60
C ASP A 18 -8.78 -25.11 -2.91
N ARG A 19 -8.22 -24.59 -4.02
CA ARG A 19 -8.36 -23.18 -4.38
C ARG A 19 -9.37 -22.99 -5.51
N ARG A 20 -10.10 -21.86 -5.46
CA ARG A 20 -10.95 -21.44 -6.58
C ARG A 20 -10.09 -21.21 -7.83
N ILE A 21 -10.35 -21.98 -8.88
CA ILE A 21 -9.54 -21.97 -10.10
C ILE A 21 -9.83 -20.72 -10.95
N PRO A 22 -8.83 -19.86 -11.21
CA PRO A 22 -8.98 -18.68 -12.07
C PRO A 22 -9.31 -19.05 -13.51
N GLN A 23 -10.07 -18.21 -14.22
CA GLN A 23 -10.34 -18.42 -15.65
C GLN A 23 -9.04 -18.43 -16.47
N HIS A 24 -8.99 -19.24 -17.53
CA HIS A 24 -7.78 -19.43 -18.35
C HIS A 24 -7.17 -18.11 -18.85
N GLN A 25 -8.01 -17.12 -19.21
CA GLN A 25 -7.56 -15.79 -19.65
C GLN A 25 -6.69 -15.07 -18.63
N ARG A 26 -6.89 -15.30 -17.33
CA ARG A 26 -6.06 -14.71 -16.26
C ARG A 26 -4.61 -15.19 -16.35
N PHE A 27 -4.38 -16.45 -16.72
CA PHE A 27 -3.02 -16.98 -16.91
C PHE A 27 -2.32 -16.33 -18.11
N ALA A 28 -3.07 -16.09 -19.21
CA ALA A 28 -2.54 -15.37 -20.36
C ALA A 28 -2.17 -13.91 -19.99
N GLN A 29 -3.05 -13.21 -19.27
CA GLN A 29 -2.79 -11.83 -18.82
C GLN A 29 -1.58 -11.73 -17.89
N VAL A 30 -1.44 -12.67 -16.96
CA VAL A 30 -0.26 -12.77 -16.07
C VAL A 30 1.02 -12.96 -16.88
N TYR A 31 0.99 -13.83 -17.88
CA TYR A 31 2.12 -14.05 -18.79
C TYR A 31 2.46 -12.80 -19.60
N CYS A 32 1.48 -12.17 -20.26
CA CYS A 32 1.67 -10.93 -21.00
C CYS A 32 2.25 -9.82 -20.11
N ASN A 33 1.70 -9.61 -18.92
CA ASN A 33 2.19 -8.61 -17.98
C ASN A 33 3.65 -8.87 -17.57
N LEU A 34 4.03 -10.14 -17.34
CA LEU A 34 5.41 -10.50 -17.04
C LEU A 34 6.35 -10.25 -18.21
N CYS A 35 5.94 -10.60 -19.44
CA CYS A 35 6.75 -10.35 -20.64
C CYS A 35 6.91 -8.85 -20.91
N GLU A 36 5.83 -8.08 -20.76
CA GLU A 36 5.81 -6.64 -21.10
C GLU A 36 6.45 -5.77 -20.03
N HIS A 37 6.22 -6.07 -18.75
CA HIS A 37 6.59 -5.19 -17.63
C HIS A 37 7.60 -5.82 -16.66
N GLY A 38 8.01 -7.07 -16.89
CA GLY A 38 8.95 -7.81 -16.02
C GLY A 38 8.43 -8.06 -14.60
N SER A 39 7.18 -7.71 -14.31
CA SER A 39 6.63 -7.71 -12.95
C SER A 39 5.11 -7.82 -12.96
N LEU A 40 4.57 -8.49 -11.94
CA LEU A 40 3.14 -8.52 -11.66
C LEU A 40 2.78 -7.30 -10.81
N ARG A 41 2.40 -6.21 -11.45
CA ARG A 41 1.96 -5.00 -10.75
C ARG A 41 0.56 -5.21 -10.17
N ASN A 42 0.38 -4.88 -8.90
CA ASN A 42 -0.95 -4.80 -8.31
C ASN A 42 -1.73 -3.69 -9.02
N ASN A 43 -2.99 -3.95 -9.37
CA ASN A 43 -3.86 -2.90 -9.90
C ASN A 43 -4.29 -2.00 -8.73
N LEU A 44 -3.61 -0.87 -8.55
CA LEU A 44 -3.92 0.11 -7.49
C LEU A 44 -5.20 0.92 -7.76
N HIS A 45 -5.93 0.69 -8.87
CA HIS A 45 -7.12 1.48 -9.19
C HIS A 45 -8.23 1.37 -8.14
N ASP A 46 -8.35 0.25 -7.43
CA ASP A 46 -9.37 0.01 -6.40
C ASP A 46 -8.84 0.06 -4.95
N THR A 47 -7.54 0.35 -4.76
CA THR A 47 -7.07 0.78 -3.44
C THR A 47 -7.51 2.22 -3.26
N GLY A 48 -8.65 2.41 -2.60
CA GLY A 48 -9.42 3.66 -2.51
C GLY A 48 -8.58 4.95 -2.47
N ARG A 49 -9.16 6.03 -3.01
CA ARG A 49 -8.53 7.35 -3.19
C ARG A 49 -7.56 7.68 -2.04
N ARG A 50 -6.27 7.83 -2.36
CA ARG A 50 -5.32 8.50 -1.45
C ARG A 50 -6.01 9.79 -1.00
N GLN A 51 -6.31 9.93 0.29
CA GLN A 51 -6.81 11.18 0.84
C GLN A 51 -5.73 12.25 0.63
N LEU A 52 -5.79 12.93 -0.51
CA LEU A 52 -5.00 14.11 -0.82
C LEU A 52 -5.60 15.36 -0.16
N THR A 53 -6.87 15.28 0.26
CA THR A 53 -7.52 16.28 1.12
C THR A 53 -7.13 16.05 2.57
N ARG A 54 -5.83 15.98 2.83
CA ARG A 54 -5.31 16.16 4.17
C ARG A 54 -5.31 17.66 4.43
N THR A 55 -5.98 18.07 5.49
CA THR A 55 -5.90 19.44 6.00
C THR A 55 -4.44 19.69 6.39
N PHE A 56 -3.65 20.23 5.46
CA PHE A 56 -2.21 20.51 5.60
C PHE A 56 -1.90 21.16 6.97
N ASN A 57 -2.74 22.12 7.35
CA ASN A 57 -2.64 22.86 8.60
C ASN A 57 -2.74 21.96 9.87
N ALA A 58 -3.56 20.91 9.83
CA ALA A 58 -3.67 19.98 10.96
C ALA A 58 -2.47 19.02 11.04
N GLU A 59 -1.90 18.61 9.91
CA GLU A 59 -0.74 17.71 9.90
C GLU A 59 0.51 18.44 10.35
N GLU A 60 0.72 19.66 9.85
CA GLU A 60 1.82 20.54 10.24
C GLU A 60 1.79 20.82 11.74
N ARG A 61 0.62 21.11 12.32
CA ARG A 61 0.46 21.30 13.77
C ARG A 61 0.75 20.04 14.59
N ILE A 62 0.35 18.87 14.09
CA ILE A 62 0.65 17.59 14.73
C ILE A 62 2.16 17.36 14.72
N LEU A 63 2.82 17.55 13.57
CA LEU A 63 4.26 17.38 13.43
C LEU A 63 5.04 18.37 14.31
N GLN A 64 4.65 19.65 14.31
CA GLN A 64 5.25 20.68 15.17
C GLN A 64 5.15 20.31 16.65
N SER A 65 4.03 19.74 17.09
CA SER A 65 3.86 19.32 18.48
C SER A 65 4.84 18.20 18.89
N PHE A 66 5.23 17.34 17.96
CA PHE A 66 6.27 16.31 18.17
C PHE A 66 7.68 16.88 18.05
N GLU A 67 7.91 17.89 17.22
CA GLU A 67 9.20 18.59 17.12
C GLU A 67 9.49 19.42 18.38
N ASP A 68 8.47 20.13 18.89
CA ASP A 68 8.58 20.96 20.10
C ASP A 68 8.80 20.09 21.36
N ASN A 69 8.13 18.93 21.43
CA ASN A 69 8.33 17.97 22.51
C ASN A 69 8.21 16.52 21.98
N PRO A 70 9.34 15.81 21.79
CA PRO A 70 9.34 14.46 21.25
C PRO A 70 8.72 13.41 22.20
N ASN A 71 8.56 13.73 23.48
CA ASN A 71 7.93 12.85 24.46
C ASN A 71 6.40 13.01 24.53
N THR A 72 5.81 13.82 23.65
CA THR A 72 4.36 14.03 23.60
C THR A 72 3.63 12.73 23.27
N SER A 73 2.60 12.41 24.05
CA SER A 73 1.78 11.22 23.80
C SER A 73 0.87 11.45 22.59
N THR A 74 0.73 10.42 21.75
CA THR A 74 -0.26 10.42 20.66
C THR A 74 -1.68 10.68 21.17
N ARG A 75 -1.98 10.30 22.43
CA ARG A 75 -3.28 10.54 23.06
C ARG A 75 -3.55 12.03 23.32
N ASP A 76 -2.52 12.77 23.72
CA ASP A 76 -2.64 14.20 23.99
C ASP A 76 -2.91 14.97 22.69
N ILE A 77 -2.23 14.59 21.61
CA ILE A 77 -2.47 15.10 20.25
C ILE A 77 -3.91 14.83 19.79
N VAL A 78 -4.42 13.61 20.01
CA VAL A 78 -5.81 13.24 19.68
C VAL A 78 -6.80 14.14 20.41
N GLN A 79 -6.58 14.39 21.71
CA GLN A 79 -7.44 15.26 22.51
C GLN A 79 -7.35 16.73 22.09
N GLN A 80 -6.15 17.22 21.77
CA GLN A 80 -5.90 18.61 21.41
C GLN A 80 -6.45 18.98 20.03
N TYR A 81 -6.35 18.08 19.05
CA TYR A 81 -6.71 18.37 17.65
C TYR A 81 -7.97 17.65 17.16
N GLY A 82 -8.61 16.83 18.00
CA GLY A 82 -9.84 16.10 17.66
C GLY A 82 -9.65 15.10 16.51
N VAL A 83 -8.44 14.57 16.34
CA VAL A 83 -8.07 13.63 15.27
C VAL A 83 -8.05 12.20 15.77
N PHE A 84 -8.36 11.23 14.91
CA PHE A 84 -8.23 9.82 15.28
C PHE A 84 -6.77 9.42 15.48
N GLN A 85 -6.50 8.55 16.44
CA GLN A 85 -5.15 8.05 16.75
C GLN A 85 -4.48 7.39 15.53
N SER A 86 -5.24 6.66 14.71
CA SER A 86 -4.76 6.05 13.46
C SER A 86 -4.29 7.09 12.44
N LYS A 87 -4.91 8.29 12.43
CA LYS A 87 -4.51 9.40 11.58
C LYS A 87 -3.18 9.99 12.04
N VAL A 88 -3.01 10.19 13.35
CA VAL A 88 -1.75 10.68 13.93
C VAL A 88 -0.60 9.74 13.62
N TRP A 89 -0.77 8.43 13.87
CA TRP A 89 0.24 7.42 13.54
C TRP A 89 0.61 7.41 12.07
N ARG A 90 -0.38 7.52 11.18
CA ARG A 90 -0.13 7.55 9.74
C ARG A 90 0.66 8.80 9.31
N ILE A 91 0.36 9.97 9.88
CA ILE A 91 1.09 11.21 9.61
C ILE A 91 2.55 11.08 10.06
N VAL A 92 2.78 10.63 11.30
CA VAL A 92 4.12 10.47 11.87
C VAL A 92 4.93 9.43 11.07
N GLN A 93 4.32 8.30 10.73
CA GLN A 93 4.98 7.26 9.95
C GLN A 93 5.35 7.76 8.54
N GLU A 94 4.47 8.50 7.88
CA GLU A 94 4.78 9.07 6.56
C GLU A 94 5.87 10.13 6.63
N TYR A 95 5.93 10.93 7.71
CA TYR A 95 7.01 11.90 7.95
C TYR A 95 8.37 11.22 8.18
N ILE A 96 8.41 10.21 9.06
CA ILE A 96 9.63 9.41 9.30
C ILE A 96 10.09 8.75 8.00
N LEU A 97 9.17 8.14 7.24
CA LEU A 97 9.50 7.51 5.96
C LEU A 97 9.99 8.53 4.92
N ALA A 98 9.44 9.74 4.89
CA ALA A 98 9.90 10.81 4.01
C ALA A 98 11.33 11.26 4.37
N ILE A 99 11.64 11.39 5.66
CA ILE A 99 13.00 11.69 6.14
C ILE A 99 13.96 10.55 5.75
N CYS A 100 13.60 9.30 6.03
CA CYS A 100 14.43 8.14 5.71
C CYS A 100 14.65 7.96 4.20
N LYS A 101 13.70 8.35 3.35
CA LYS A 101 13.87 8.32 1.88
C LYS A 101 14.66 9.50 1.32
N GLY A 102 14.82 10.58 2.09
CA GLY A 102 15.73 11.69 1.79
C GLY A 102 17.20 11.37 2.12
N CYS A 103 17.46 10.40 3.00
CA CYS A 103 18.77 9.82 3.22
C CYS A 103 19.05 8.74 2.18
N GLY A 104 19.49 9.16 0.99
CA GLY A 104 19.88 8.25 -0.08
C GLY A 104 21.01 7.29 0.34
N PHE A 105 20.75 5.99 0.15
CA PHE A 105 21.74 5.03 -0.33
C PHE A 105 21.41 4.73 -1.79
#